data_AF-A0A246NG02-F1
#
_entry.id   AF-A0A246NG02-F1
#
_cell.length_a   1.000
_cell.length_b   1.000
_cell.length_c   1.000
_cell.angle_alpha   90.00
_cell.angle_beta   90.00
_cell.angle_gamma   90.00
#
_symmetry.space_group_name_H-M   'P 1'
#
loop_
_entity.id
_entity.type
_entity.pdbx_description
1 polymer ?
#
loop_
_entity_poly.entity_id
_entity_poly.type
_entity_poly.pdbx_seq_one_letter_code
_entity_poly.pdbx_strand_id
1 'polypeptide(L)'
;MRIMKMTCPECLADATIRKTNRRHPQLADVYCSCTNVECGHTFVISASFSHTISPSALKGQGRVKELIDALPEQDSDKALELLLRAKKTGLTAADREAKRMPGTAKM
;
A
#
# COMPACT_ATOMS: atom_id res chain seq x y z
N MET A 1 -0.64 -13.08 -10.49
CA MET A 1 -1.54 -11.95 -10.16
C MET A 1 -2.81 -12.54 -9.55
N ARG A 2 -3.20 -12.14 -8.33
CA ARG A 2 -4.40 -12.69 -7.66
C ARG A 2 -5.56 -11.74 -7.89
N ILE A 3 -6.64 -12.24 -8.48
CA ILE A 3 -7.85 -11.45 -8.79
C ILE A 3 -8.86 -11.70 -7.67
N MET A 4 -9.56 -10.64 -7.21
CA MET A 4 -10.66 -10.78 -6.27
C MET A 4 -11.76 -11.63 -6.90
N LYS A 5 -12.06 -12.78 -6.30
CA LYS A 5 -13.20 -13.62 -6.68
C LYS A 5 -14.38 -13.30 -5.77
N MET A 6 -15.55 -13.06 -6.34
CA MET A 6 -16.79 -12.92 -5.60
C MET A 6 -17.40 -14.32 -5.42
N THR A 7 -17.91 -14.62 -4.23
CA THR A 7 -18.54 -15.91 -3.94
C THR A 7 -20.05 -15.74 -3.92
N CYS A 8 -20.78 -16.68 -4.53
CA CYS A 8 -22.24 -16.69 -4.50
C CYS A 8 -22.73 -17.03 -3.09
N PRO A 9 -23.67 -16.26 -2.50
CA PRO A 9 -24.19 -16.55 -1.16
C PRO A 9 -25.03 -17.83 -1.10
N GLU A 10 -25.66 -18.23 -2.21
CA GLU A 10 -26.58 -19.37 -2.26
C GLU A 10 -25.86 -20.72 -2.44
N CYS A 11 -24.96 -20.81 -3.42
CA CYS A 11 -24.30 -22.08 -3.78
C CYS A 11 -22.81 -22.12 -3.50
N LEU A 12 -22.23 -21.04 -2.95
CA LEU A 12 -20.80 -20.89 -2.65
C LEU A 12 -19.85 -21.04 -3.85
N ALA A 13 -20.39 -21.14 -5.07
CA ALA A 13 -19.60 -21.14 -6.29
C ALA A 13 -19.04 -19.75 -6.60
N ASP A 14 -18.01 -19.70 -7.44
CA ASP A 14 -17.44 -18.45 -7.95
C ASP A 14 -18.52 -17.65 -8.72
N ALA A 15 -18.45 -16.33 -8.61
CA ALA A 15 -19.29 -15.39 -9.35
C ALA A 15 -18.44 -14.46 -10.21
N THR A 16 -18.95 -14.15 -11.40
CA THR A 16 -18.32 -13.27 -12.38
C THR A 16 -18.88 -11.85 -12.26
N ILE A 17 -18.01 -10.86 -12.17
CA ILE A 17 -18.38 -9.44 -12.13
C ILE A 17 -18.79 -8.99 -13.54
N ARG A 18 -20.01 -8.49 -13.69
CA ARG A 18 -20.57 -7.97 -14.96
C ARG A 18 -20.44 -6.46 -15.08
N LYS A 19 -20.71 -5.74 -13.99
CA LYS A 19 -20.70 -4.28 -13.96
C LYS A 19 -20.30 -3.79 -12.59
N THR A 20 -19.52 -2.71 -12.56
CA THR A 20 -19.19 -1.99 -11.33
C THR A 20 -19.75 -0.58 -11.45
N ASN A 21 -20.69 -0.23 -10.58
CA ASN A 21 -21.22 1.12 -10.46
C ASN A 21 -20.52 1.85 -9.30
N ARG A 22 -19.69 2.84 -9.62
CA ARG A 22 -18.95 3.60 -8.61
C ARG A 22 -19.83 4.76 -8.13
N ARG A 23 -20.30 4.68 -6.89
CA ARG A 23 -21.11 5.73 -6.24
C ARG A 23 -20.23 6.83 -5.66
N HIS A 24 -19.14 6.42 -5.01
CA HIS A 24 -18.17 7.30 -4.37
C HIS A 24 -16.77 6.71 -4.58
N PRO A 25 -15.67 7.50 -4.49
CA PRO A 25 -14.31 6.96 -4.54
C PRO A 25 -14.04 5.77 -3.60
N GLN A 26 -14.80 5.67 -2.51
CA GLN A 26 -14.68 4.65 -1.47
C GLN A 26 -15.86 3.65 -1.43
N LEU A 27 -16.84 3.77 -2.34
CA LEU A 27 -18.02 2.90 -2.37
C LEU A 27 -18.42 2.56 -3.81
N ALA A 28 -18.54 1.27 -4.09
CA ALA A 28 -19.00 0.79 -5.39
C ALA A 28 -20.01 -0.36 -5.23
N ASP A 29 -21.05 -0.35 -6.06
CA ASP A 29 -21.99 -1.46 -6.20
C ASP A 29 -21.50 -2.37 -7.33
N VAL A 30 -21.29 -3.65 -7.03
CA VAL A 30 -20.74 -4.65 -7.95
C VAL A 30 -21.81 -5.66 -8.30
N TYR A 31 -22.18 -5.70 -9.59
CA TYR A 31 -23.17 -6.61 -10.14
C TYR A 31 -22.48 -7.91 -10.54
N CYS A 32 -22.88 -9.01 -9.92
CA CYS A 32 -22.28 -10.32 -10.06
C CYS A 32 -23.29 -11.33 -10.59
N SER A 33 -22.80 -12.31 -11.35
CA SER A 33 -23.58 -13.44 -11.83
C SER A 33 -22.83 -14.73 -11.50
N CYS A 34 -23.51 -15.66 -10.85
CA CYS A 34 -22.95 -16.95 -10.48
C CYS A 34 -22.48 -17.73 -11.71
N THR A 35 -21.36 -18.43 -11.59
CA THR A 35 -20.82 -19.29 -12.66
C THR A 35 -21.52 -20.64 -12.77
N ASN A 36 -22.16 -21.10 -11.68
CA ASN A 36 -22.92 -22.34 -11.70
C ASN A 36 -24.26 -22.13 -12.44
N VAL A 37 -24.42 -22.82 -13.57
CA VAL A 37 -25.61 -22.73 -14.44
C VAL A 37 -26.87 -23.16 -13.71
N GLU A 38 -26.78 -24.14 -12.83
CA GLU A 38 -27.92 -24.62 -12.01
C GLU A 38 -28.36 -23.57 -10.98
N CYS A 39 -27.44 -22.72 -10.52
CA CYS A 39 -27.76 -21.65 -9.57
C CYS A 39 -28.29 -20.41 -10.29
N GLY A 40 -27.62 -19.96 -11.36
CA GLY A 40 -28.04 -18.81 -12.17
C GLY A 40 -28.16 -17.47 -11.41
N HIS A 41 -27.78 -17.42 -10.14
CA HIS A 41 -28.07 -16.30 -9.27
C HIS A 41 -27.34 -15.03 -9.72
N THR A 42 -28.08 -13.94 -9.83
CA THR A 42 -27.54 -12.62 -10.18
C THR A 42 -27.82 -11.68 -9.02
N PHE A 43 -26.77 -11.07 -8.49
CA PHE A 43 -26.83 -10.33 -7.23
C PHE A 43 -25.92 -9.11 -7.25
N VAL A 44 -26.12 -8.21 -6.30
CA VAL A 44 -25.35 -6.97 -6.15
C VAL A 44 -24.67 -6.97 -4.79
N ILE A 45 -23.37 -6.67 -4.76
CA ILE A 45 -22.59 -6.50 -3.52
C ILE A 45 -22.08 -5.06 -3.45
N SER A 46 -22.15 -4.44 -2.28
CA SER A 46 -21.49 -3.17 -2.01
C SER A 46 -20.05 -3.41 -1.55
N ALA A 47 -19.08 -2.92 -2.33
CA ALA A 47 -17.67 -2.88 -1.96
C ALA A 47 -17.36 -1.49 -1.38
N SER A 48 -17.08 -1.45 -0.07
CA SER A 48 -16.77 -0.22 0.66
C SER A 48 -15.36 -0.26 1.24
N PHE A 49 -14.71 0.90 1.27
CA PHE A 49 -13.47 1.09 2.01
C PHE A 49 -13.77 1.11 3.51
N SER A 50 -13.16 0.23 4.29
CA SER A 50 -13.35 0.17 5.75
C SER A 50 -12.33 1.02 6.50
N HIS A 51 -11.07 0.60 6.54
CA HIS A 51 -10.00 1.31 7.23
C HIS A 51 -8.66 1.00 6.56
N THR A 52 -7.66 1.83 6.84
CA THR A 52 -6.31 1.62 6.30
C THR A 52 -5.47 0.84 7.31
N ILE A 53 -4.96 -0.34 6.92
CA ILE A 53 -4.04 -1.11 7.78
C ILE A 53 -2.62 -0.53 7.71
N SER A 54 -2.16 -0.18 6.51
CA SER A 54 -0.90 0.52 6.29
C SER A 54 -1.16 1.74 5.43
N PRO A 55 -0.98 2.97 5.95
CA PRO A 55 -1.28 4.19 5.21
C PRO A 55 -0.48 4.29 3.91
N SER A 56 -0.99 5.06 2.95
CA SER A 56 -0.26 5.29 1.69
C SER A 56 1.01 6.12 1.93
N ALA A 57 2.10 5.76 1.24
CA ALA A 57 3.34 6.55 1.20
C ALA A 57 3.16 7.91 0.51
N LEU A 58 2.10 8.07 -0.30
CA LEU A 58 1.76 9.35 -0.94
C LEU A 58 1.31 10.41 0.07
N LYS A 59 0.87 10.02 1.27
CA LYS A 59 0.60 10.93 2.40
C LYS A 59 1.83 11.09 3.31
N GLY A 60 3.03 11.03 2.73
CA GLY A 60 4.29 10.83 3.46
C GLY A 60 4.65 11.90 4.50
N GLN A 61 4.28 13.16 4.30
CA GLN A 61 4.62 14.25 5.24
C GLN A 61 3.74 14.25 6.50
N GLY A 62 2.45 13.91 6.36
CA GLY A 62 1.53 13.84 7.50
C GLY A 62 1.93 12.75 8.49
N ARG A 63 2.42 11.61 7.99
CA ARG A 63 2.82 10.47 8.81
C ARG A 63 4.03 10.74 9.70
N VAL A 64 5.05 11.43 9.18
CA VAL A 64 6.25 11.72 9.98
C VAL A 64 5.85 12.63 11.15
N LYS A 65 5.00 13.62 10.90
CA LYS A 65 4.50 14.51 11.93
C LYS A 65 3.62 13.79 12.95
N GLU A 66 2.65 12.98 12.50
CA GLU A 66 1.81 12.15 13.39
C GLU A 66 2.63 11.23 14.29
N LEU A 67 3.71 10.64 13.77
CA LEU A 67 4.61 9.78 14.55
C LEU A 67 5.42 10.59 15.57
N ILE A 68 5.87 11.79 15.22
CA ILE A 68 6.56 12.71 16.16
C ILE A 68 5.60 13.17 17.25
N ASP A 69 4.36 13.52 16.90
CA ASP A 69 3.33 13.97 17.85
C ASP A 69 2.89 12.83 18.80
N ALA A 70 3.01 11.57 18.38
CA ALA A 70 2.69 10.39 19.19
C ALA A 70 3.85 9.91 20.10
N LEU A 71 5.06 10.47 19.95
CA LEU A 71 6.21 10.12 20.78
C LEU A 71 6.06 10.75 22.19
N PRO A 72 6.29 9.98 23.27
CA PRO A 72 6.45 10.56 24.60
C PRO A 72 7.64 11.52 24.63
N GLU A 73 7.57 12.59 25.42
CA GLU A 73 8.65 13.59 25.51
C GLU A 73 10.03 12.97 25.82
N GLN A 74 10.05 11.88 26.59
CA GLN A 74 11.27 11.15 26.98
C GLN A 74 11.99 10.47 25.80
N ASP A 75 11.29 10.20 24.71
CA ASP A 75 11.82 9.50 23.54
C ASP A 75 12.09 10.45 22.35
N SER A 76 11.68 11.71 22.44
CA SER A 76 11.94 12.75 21.44
C SER A 76 13.44 12.96 21.20
N ASP A 77 14.24 13.01 22.26
CA ASP A 77 15.69 13.21 22.15
C ASP A 77 16.39 12.02 21.47
N LYS A 78 15.98 10.79 21.83
CA LYS A 78 16.50 9.56 21.21
C LYS A 78 16.09 9.50 19.73
N ALA A 79 14.85 9.86 19.41
CA ALA A 79 14.38 9.92 18.03
C ALA A 79 15.19 10.93 17.21
N LEU A 80 15.49 12.10 17.77
CA LEU A 80 16.34 13.11 17.14
C LEU A 80 17.76 12.59 16.89
N GLU A 81 18.37 11.94 17.88
CA GLU A 81 19.70 11.35 17.75
C GLU A 81 19.76 10.31 16.61
N LEU A 82 18.77 9.41 16.55
CA LEU A 82 18.66 8.39 15.50
C LEU A 82 18.56 9.02 14.10
N LEU A 83 17.76 10.08 13.95
CA LEU A 83 17.60 10.80 12.69
C LEU A 83 18.90 11.52 12.26
N LEU A 84 19.61 12.13 13.22
CA LEU A 84 20.90 12.78 12.96
C LEU A 84 21.98 11.77 12.53
N ARG A 85 22.00 10.59 13.16
CA ARG A 85 22.88 9.47 12.78
C ARG A 85 22.57 8.98 11.37
N ALA A 86 21.28 8.81 11.04
CA ALA A 86 20.87 8.38 9.70
C ALA A 86 21.32 9.37 8.61
N LYS A 87 21.18 10.69 8.84
CA LYS A 87 21.68 11.73 7.91
C LYS A 87 23.19 11.66 7.70
N LYS A 88 23.98 11.49 8.77
CA LYS A 88 25.45 11.36 8.69
C LYS A 88 25.88 10.11 7.91
N THR A 89 25.12 9.02 8.01
CA THR A 89 25.41 7.75 7.33
C THR A 89 25.01 7.78 5.85
N GLY A 90 24.00 8.57 5.48
CA GLY A 90 23.65 8.84 4.08
C GLY A 90 24.71 9.67 3.33
N LEU A 91 25.42 10.57 4.03
CA LEU A 91 26.52 11.36 3.46
C LEU A 91 27.71 10.47 3.06
N THR A 92 28.02 9.44 3.86
CA THR A 92 29.18 8.55 3.60
C THR A 92 28.93 7.48 2.54
N ALA A 93 27.68 7.26 2.13
CA ALA A 93 27.34 6.38 1.01
C ALA A 93 27.58 7.06 -0.36
N ALA A 94 27.34 8.37 -0.47
CA ALA A 94 27.62 9.14 -1.67
C ALA A 94 29.13 9.24 -1.97
N ASP A 95 29.98 9.22 -0.93
CA ASP A 95 31.43 9.30 -1.07
C ASP A 95 32.11 7.99 -1.52
N ARG A 96 31.40 6.84 -1.47
CA ARG A 96 31.98 5.53 -1.89
C ARG A 96 32.00 5.32 -3.41
N GLU A 97 31.16 6.02 -4.16
CA GLU A 97 31.13 5.92 -5.64
C GLU A 97 32.35 6.60 -6.30
N ALA A 98 32.97 7.57 -5.62
CA ALA A 98 34.07 8.39 -6.17
C ALA A 98 35.47 7.76 -6.05
N LYS A 99 35.65 6.63 -5.35
CA LYS A 99 36.98 6.05 -5.06
C LYS A 99 37.30 4.74 -5.81
N ARG A 100 36.47 4.32 -6.77
CA ARG A 100 36.69 3.10 -7.57
C ARG A 100 37.12 3.40 -9.01
N MET A 101 38.21 4.16 -9.19
CA MET A 101 39.02 4.10 -10.41
C MET A 101 40.48 4.40 -10.10
N PRO A 102 41.37 3.39 -10.12
CA PRO A 102 42.76 3.59 -10.48
C PRO A 102 43.00 3.08 -11.91
N GLY A 103 43.76 3.85 -12.68
CA GLY A 103 44.65 3.28 -13.69
C GLY A 103 44.30 3.55 -15.14
N THR A 104 44.78 4.69 -15.64
CA THR A 104 45.22 4.84 -17.01
C THR A 104 46.20 3.73 -17.39
N ALA A 105 45.93 2.99 -18.46
CA ALA A 105 46.90 2.13 -19.12
C ALA A 105 46.96 2.52 -20.60
N LYS A 106 48.10 3.10 -20.95
CA LYS A 106 48.59 3.35 -22.30
C LYS A 106 48.50 2.09 -23.17
N MET A 107 48.14 2.26 -24.44
CA MET A 107 48.89 1.76 -25.61
C MET A 107 48.32 2.40 -26.88
#